data_AF-A0A1B6DXQ6-F1
#
_entry.id   AF-A0A1B6DXQ6-F1
#
_cell.length_a   1.000
_cell.length_b   1.000
_cell.length_c   1.000
_cell.angle_alpha   90.00
_cell.angle_beta   90.00
_cell.angle_gamma   90.00
#
_symmetry.space_group_name_H-M   'P 1'
#
loop_
_entity.id
_entity.type
_entity.pdbx_description
1 polymer ?
#
loop_
_entity_poly.entity_id
_entity_poly.type
_entity_poly.pdbx_seq_one_letter_code
_entity_poly.pdbx_strand_id
1 'polypeptide(L)'
;MTEEKLNGLMKEFVEAAKKGDSKKLGWGGSAYVVSKVGVTALTFIQHRNFVLDPRENIIINAVHPGYVDTDMTSHKGPLTPQQGAEAPLYCALLSTDTKTPQGELVWKDKKVVDWENPPSGF
;
A
#
# COMPACT_ATOMS: atom_id res chain seq x y z
N MET A 1 -13.83 -4.15 8.39
CA MET A 1 -13.87 -3.59 7.03
C MET A 1 -13.92 -4.73 6.01
N THR A 2 -14.77 -4.67 4.96
CA THR A 2 -14.84 -5.65 3.85
C THR A 2 -14.47 -4.98 2.52
N GLU A 3 -14.29 -5.75 1.45
CA GLU A 3 -13.96 -5.21 0.13
C GLU A 3 -15.08 -4.33 -0.42
N GLU A 4 -16.35 -4.71 -0.25
CA GLU A 4 -17.50 -3.91 -0.70
C GLU A 4 -17.57 -2.56 0.03
N LYS A 5 -17.31 -2.57 1.34
CA LYS A 5 -17.27 -1.33 2.15
C LYS A 5 -16.12 -0.43 1.72
N LEU A 6 -14.94 -0.99 1.47
CA LEU A 6 -13.80 -0.23 0.94
C LEU A 6 -14.10 0.36 -0.45
N ASN A 7 -14.71 -0.42 -1.33
CA ASN A 7 -15.15 0.06 -2.65
C ASN A 7 -16.17 1.20 -2.53
N GLY A 8 -17.08 1.14 -1.55
CA GLY A 8 -17.98 2.25 -1.22
C GLY A 8 -17.23 3.53 -0.86
N LEU A 9 -16.28 3.45 0.09
CA LEU A 9 -15.44 4.57 0.50
C LEU A 9 -14.64 5.17 -0.68
N MET A 10 -14.05 4.33 -1.52
CA MET A 10 -13.30 4.81 -2.68
C MET A 10 -14.19 5.52 -3.71
N LYS A 11 -15.44 5.07 -3.89
CA LYS A 11 -16.43 5.76 -4.74
C LYS A 11 -16.85 7.11 -4.14
N GLU A 12 -17.08 7.16 -2.83
CA GLU A 12 -17.36 8.42 -2.12
C GLU A 12 -16.24 9.44 -2.30
N PHE A 13 -14.98 9.00 -2.20
CA PHE A 13 -13.83 9.86 -2.49
C PHE A 13 -13.85 10.39 -3.93
N VAL A 14 -14.11 9.53 -4.93
CA VAL A 14 -14.20 9.95 -6.34
C VAL A 14 -15.29 11.01 -6.54
N GLU A 15 -16.46 10.82 -5.94
CA GLU A 15 -17.54 11.81 -6.02
C GLU A 15 -17.21 13.12 -5.29
N ALA A 16 -16.52 13.05 -4.14
CA ALA A 16 -16.01 14.22 -3.45
C ALA A 16 -14.97 14.98 -4.30
N ALA A 17 -14.07 14.26 -4.98
CA ALA A 17 -13.04 14.85 -5.84
C ALA A 17 -13.65 15.56 -7.05
N LYS A 18 -14.65 14.96 -7.70
CA LYS A 18 -15.40 15.59 -8.81
C LYS A 18 -16.04 16.92 -8.40
N LYS A 19 -16.48 17.03 -7.14
CA LYS A 19 -17.10 18.25 -6.57
C LYS A 19 -16.07 19.26 -6.04
N GLY A 20 -14.79 18.92 -6.00
CA GLY A 20 -13.75 19.74 -5.37
C GLY A 20 -13.80 19.74 -3.84
N ASP A 21 -14.54 18.83 -3.22
CA ASP A 21 -14.81 18.80 -1.79
C ASP A 21 -13.88 17.86 -1.00
N SER A 22 -12.94 17.14 -1.66
CA SER A 22 -12.10 16.12 -1.01
C SER A 22 -11.43 16.60 0.28
N LYS A 23 -10.76 17.76 0.26
CA LYS A 23 -10.07 18.31 1.44
C LYS A 23 -11.05 18.69 2.55
N LYS A 24 -12.18 19.32 2.18
CA LYS A 24 -13.24 19.72 3.13
C LYS A 24 -13.88 18.52 3.83
N LEU A 25 -14.03 17.41 3.10
CA LEU A 25 -14.58 16.15 3.62
C LEU A 25 -13.54 15.26 4.30
N GLY A 26 -12.31 15.74 4.51
CA GLY A 26 -11.28 15.03 5.28
C GLY A 26 -10.45 14.01 4.48
N TRP A 27 -10.67 13.86 3.17
CA TRP A 27 -9.88 12.93 2.33
C TRP A 27 -8.45 13.42 2.06
N GLY A 28 -8.15 14.69 2.34
CA GLY A 28 -6.85 15.31 2.04
C GLY A 28 -6.77 15.90 0.63
N GLY A 29 -5.57 16.30 0.24
CA GLY A 29 -5.32 17.08 -0.98
C GLY A 29 -4.74 16.30 -2.17
N SER A 30 -4.46 15.00 -2.01
CA SER A 30 -3.79 14.20 -3.04
C SER A 30 -4.59 12.95 -3.37
N ALA A 31 -5.12 12.88 -4.59
CA ALA A 31 -5.83 11.69 -5.07
C ALA A 31 -4.92 10.46 -5.12
N TYR A 32 -3.63 10.67 -5.43
CA TYR A 32 -2.62 9.61 -5.36
C TYR A 32 -2.53 9.00 -3.95
N VAL A 33 -2.40 9.84 -2.91
CA VAL A 33 -2.31 9.38 -1.52
C VAL A 33 -3.55 8.58 -1.14
N VAL A 34 -4.75 9.09 -1.41
CA VAL A 34 -6.00 8.38 -1.10
C VAL A 34 -6.10 7.05 -1.85
N SER A 35 -5.66 6.99 -3.11
CA SER A 35 -5.64 5.73 -3.86
C SER A 35 -4.70 4.68 -3.22
N LYS A 36 -3.54 5.10 -2.69
CA LYS A 36 -2.58 4.20 -2.04
C LYS A 36 -3.02 3.78 -0.63
N VAL A 37 -3.80 4.62 0.05
CA VAL A 37 -4.59 4.23 1.24
C VAL A 37 -5.56 3.10 0.89
N GLY A 38 -6.30 3.23 -0.22
CA GLY A 38 -7.20 2.20 -0.72
C GLY A 38 -6.49 0.88 -1.01
N VAL A 39 -5.36 0.92 -1.73
CA VAL A 39 -4.56 -0.28 -2.05
C VAL A 39 -4.08 -0.99 -0.78
N THR A 40 -3.57 -0.25 0.20
CA THR A 40 -3.05 -0.88 1.43
C THR A 40 -4.17 -1.44 2.30
N ALA A 41 -5.29 -0.73 2.42
CA ALA A 41 -6.48 -1.24 3.11
C ALA A 41 -7.02 -2.52 2.45
N LEU A 42 -6.98 -2.61 1.12
CA LEU A 42 -7.35 -3.81 0.36
C LEU A 42 -6.41 -4.97 0.69
N THR A 43 -5.09 -4.74 0.76
CA THR A 43 -4.13 -5.76 1.19
C THR A 43 -4.49 -6.34 2.56
N PHE A 44 -4.86 -5.52 3.55
CA PHE A 44 -5.27 -6.01 4.87
C PHE A 44 -6.56 -6.83 4.84
N ILE A 45 -7.52 -6.47 3.98
CA ILE A 45 -8.75 -7.25 3.76
C ILE A 45 -8.41 -8.59 3.14
N GLN A 46 -7.61 -8.59 2.08
CA GLN A 46 -7.21 -9.80 1.37
C GLN A 46 -6.39 -10.73 2.25
N HIS A 47 -5.49 -10.20 3.09
CA HIS A 47 -4.76 -11.00 4.07
C HIS A 47 -5.71 -11.79 4.98
N ARG A 48 -6.71 -11.13 5.57
CA ARG A 48 -7.70 -11.81 6.43
C ARG A 48 -8.47 -12.90 5.68
N ASN A 49 -8.74 -12.70 4.39
CA ASN A 49 -9.40 -13.71 3.55
C ASN A 49 -8.47 -14.88 3.25
N PHE A 50 -7.20 -14.63 2.95
CA PHE A 50 -6.23 -15.69 2.66
C PHE A 50 -5.86 -16.53 3.88
N VAL A 51 -5.95 -15.98 5.10
CA VAL A 51 -5.82 -16.77 6.34
C VAL A 51 -6.91 -17.84 6.46
N LEU A 52 -8.06 -17.63 5.85
CA LEU A 52 -9.19 -18.57 5.84
C LEU A 52 -9.23 -19.43 4.56
N ASP A 53 -8.32 -19.22 3.61
CA ASP A 53 -8.30 -19.92 2.34
C ASP A 53 -7.72 -21.33 2.53
N PRO A 54 -8.30 -22.37 1.90
CA PRO A 54 -7.77 -23.74 2.01
C PRO A 54 -6.40 -23.90 1.33
N ARG A 55 -5.98 -22.97 0.47
CA ARG A 55 -4.64 -22.96 -0.13
C ARG A 55 -3.63 -22.46 0.90
N GLU A 56 -2.65 -23.29 1.19
CA GLU A 56 -1.58 -22.95 2.13
C GLU A 56 -0.55 -21.99 1.51
N ASN A 57 0.18 -21.29 2.38
CA ASN A 57 1.38 -20.52 2.03
C ASN A 57 1.16 -19.32 1.11
N ILE A 58 -0.02 -18.68 1.16
CA ILE A 58 -0.27 -17.41 0.49
C ILE A 58 0.05 -16.25 1.44
N ILE A 59 1.11 -15.51 1.11
CA ILE A 59 1.52 -14.29 1.81
C ILE A 59 1.17 -13.08 0.95
N ILE A 60 0.59 -12.05 1.56
CA ILE A 60 0.28 -10.79 0.90
C ILE A 60 0.72 -9.62 1.79
N ASN A 61 1.39 -8.62 1.21
CA ASN A 61 1.85 -7.43 1.91
C ASN A 61 1.69 -6.20 1.00
N ALA A 62 1.50 -5.03 1.62
CA ALA A 62 1.63 -3.76 0.92
C ALA A 62 3.10 -3.33 1.00
N VAL A 63 3.63 -2.73 -0.08
CA VAL A 63 5.05 -2.35 -0.13
C VAL A 63 5.22 -0.92 -0.62
N HIS A 64 5.98 -0.13 0.12
CA HIS A 64 6.44 1.19 -0.32
C HIS A 64 7.87 1.09 -0.87
N PRO A 65 8.10 1.33 -2.18
CA PRO A 65 9.41 1.15 -2.79
C PRO A 65 10.39 2.31 -2.51
N GLY A 66 9.92 3.39 -1.88
CA GLY A 66 10.67 4.64 -1.75
C GLY A 66 10.43 5.58 -2.93
N TYR A 67 11.18 6.69 -2.98
CA TYR A 67 11.15 7.62 -4.11
C TYR A 67 12.19 7.26 -5.16
N VAL A 68 11.69 6.68 -6.24
CA VAL A 68 12.50 6.00 -7.26
C VAL A 68 12.55 6.83 -8.53
N ASP A 69 13.75 7.01 -9.07
CA ASP A 69 14.04 7.62 -10.36
C ASP A 69 13.34 6.86 -11.50
N THR A 70 12.18 7.39 -11.89
CA THR A 70 11.27 6.85 -12.90
C THR A 70 10.50 7.98 -13.57
N ASP A 71 9.90 7.72 -14.72
CA ASP A 71 9.00 8.65 -15.42
C ASP A 71 7.88 9.19 -14.51
N MET A 72 7.29 8.33 -13.65
CA MET A 72 6.23 8.71 -12.71
C MET A 72 6.67 9.80 -11.73
N THR A 73 7.96 9.81 -11.36
CA THR A 73 8.55 10.81 -10.46
C THR A 73 9.21 11.97 -11.20
N SER A 74 9.12 11.99 -12.54
CA SER A 74 9.86 12.91 -13.40
C SER A 74 11.37 12.86 -13.15
N HIS A 75 11.91 11.66 -12.89
CA HIS A 75 13.33 11.43 -12.60
C HIS A 75 13.89 12.22 -11.41
N LYS A 76 13.05 12.50 -10.39
CA LYS A 76 13.44 13.26 -9.20
C LYS A 76 13.69 12.38 -7.96
N GLY A 77 13.45 11.08 -8.07
CA GLY A 77 13.72 10.13 -6.99
C GLY A 77 15.21 9.93 -6.74
N PRO A 78 15.69 9.86 -5.48
CA PRO A 78 17.09 9.58 -5.18
C PRO A 78 17.48 8.11 -5.35
N LEU A 79 16.51 7.19 -5.43
CA LEU A 79 16.76 5.76 -5.59
C LEU A 79 16.74 5.35 -7.05
N THR A 80 17.63 4.44 -7.45
CA THR A 80 17.54 3.80 -8.77
C THR A 80 16.38 2.80 -8.82
N PRO A 81 15.89 2.42 -10.03
CA PRO A 81 14.91 1.33 -10.17
C PRO A 81 15.32 0.03 -9.47
N GLN A 82 16.61 -0.32 -9.50
CA GLN A 82 17.14 -1.52 -8.83
C GLN A 82 17.00 -1.41 -7.31
N GLN A 83 17.33 -0.26 -6.72
CA GLN A 83 17.16 -0.02 -5.28
C GLN A 83 15.67 -0.03 -4.89
N GLY A 84 14.80 0.58 -5.70
CA GLY A 84 13.36 0.58 -5.47
C GLY A 84 12.72 -0.80 -5.56
N ALA A 85 13.33 -1.73 -6.31
CA ALA A 85 12.86 -3.10 -6.45
C ALA A 85 13.22 -4.01 -5.26
N GLU A 86 14.15 -3.61 -4.38
CA GLU A 86 14.64 -4.47 -3.30
C GLU A 86 13.53 -4.92 -2.33
N ALA A 87 12.71 -3.99 -1.83
CA ALA A 87 11.65 -4.32 -0.88
C ALA A 87 10.51 -5.14 -1.52
N PRO A 88 10.02 -4.81 -2.74
CA PRO A 88 9.10 -5.69 -3.46
C PRO A 88 9.65 -7.09 -3.70
N LEU A 89 10.92 -7.20 -4.12
CA LEU A 89 11.58 -8.49 -4.36
C LEU A 89 11.73 -9.30 -3.07
N TYR A 90 12.11 -8.65 -1.97
CA TYR A 90 12.15 -9.26 -0.64
C TYR A 90 10.79 -9.88 -0.27
N CYS A 91 9.69 -9.13 -0.44
CA CYS A 91 8.35 -9.64 -0.15
C CYS A 91 7.92 -10.78 -1.08
N ALA A 92 8.34 -10.75 -2.35
CA ALA A 92 8.01 -11.80 -3.32
C ALA A 92 8.76 -13.12 -3.07
N LEU A 93 9.89 -13.08 -2.35
CA LEU A 93 10.76 -14.22 -2.08
C LEU A 93 10.67 -14.73 -0.63
N LEU A 94 9.66 -14.31 0.13
CA LEU A 94 9.44 -14.78 1.49
C LEU A 94 9.23 -16.29 1.51
N SER A 95 9.82 -16.95 2.50
CA SER A 95 9.65 -18.39 2.70
C SER A 95 8.24 -18.71 3.19
N THR A 96 7.78 -19.93 2.93
CA THR A 96 6.43 -20.38 3.29
C THR A 96 6.18 -20.42 4.80
N ASP A 97 7.23 -20.47 5.61
CA ASP A 97 7.17 -20.44 7.08
C ASP A 97 7.23 -19.02 7.68
N THR A 98 7.29 -17.98 6.84
CA THR A 98 7.34 -16.57 7.26
C THR A 98 6.22 -16.23 8.23
N LYS A 99 6.60 -15.62 9.37
CA LYS A 99 5.63 -15.09 10.35
C LYS A 99 5.41 -13.59 10.20
N THR A 100 6.41 -12.87 9.69
CA THR A 100 6.36 -11.45 9.35
C THR A 100 7.40 -11.17 8.26
N PRO A 101 7.09 -10.36 7.22
CA PRO A 101 5.83 -9.65 7.03
C PRO A 101 4.70 -10.53 6.48
N GLN A 102 3.51 -10.45 7.06
CA GLN A 102 2.32 -11.15 6.56
C GLN A 102 1.04 -10.33 6.81
N GLY A 103 0.53 -9.69 5.76
CA GLY A 103 -0.62 -8.78 5.85
C GLY A 103 -0.25 -7.38 6.33
N GLU A 104 1.00 -6.98 6.16
CA GLU A 104 1.57 -5.77 6.77
C GLU A 104 2.03 -4.76 5.71
N LEU A 105 2.33 -3.53 6.14
CA LEU A 105 2.98 -2.53 5.30
C LEU A 105 4.49 -2.63 5.47
N VAL A 106 5.19 -2.97 4.38
CA VAL A 106 6.65 -3.06 4.32
C VAL A 106 7.21 -1.80 3.65
N TRP A 107 8.18 -1.16 4.30
CA TRP A 107 8.83 0.04 3.81
C TRP A 107 10.04 -0.28 2.91
N LYS A 108 10.61 0.75 2.29
CA LYS A 108 11.72 0.62 1.33
C LYS A 108 12.97 -0.06 1.91
N ASP A 109 13.14 0.02 3.23
CA ASP A 109 14.24 -0.61 3.96
C ASP A 109 13.89 -2.02 4.48
N LYS A 110 12.84 -2.64 3.93
CA LYS A 110 12.37 -4.01 4.24
C LYS A 110 11.81 -4.17 5.66
N LYS A 111 11.56 -3.07 6.38
CA LYS A 111 10.94 -3.09 7.70
C LYS A 111 9.43 -3.03 7.62
N VAL A 112 8.76 -3.72 8.52
CA VAL A 112 7.34 -3.49 8.81
C VAL A 112 7.20 -2.15 9.51
N VAL A 113 6.22 -1.35 9.09
CA VAL A 113 5.91 -0.05 9.69
C VAL A 113 4.46 0.02 10.14
N ASP A 114 4.20 0.86 11.14
CA ASP A 114 2.83 1.20 11.54
C ASP A 114 2.12 1.91 10.38
N TRP A 115 0.97 1.39 10.00
CA TRP A 115 0.13 1.94 8.94
C TRP A 115 -0.43 3.33 9.29
N GLU A 116 -0.74 3.57 10.56
CA GLU A 116 -1.32 4.83 11.01
C GLU A 116 -0.27 5.93 11.13
N ASN A 117 0.97 5.53 11.47
CA ASN A 117 2.10 6.43 11.66
C ASN A 117 3.35 5.95 10.90
N PRO A 118 3.30 5.82 9.55
CA PRO A 118 4.45 5.38 8.78
C PRO A 118 5.54 6.46 8.78
N PRO A 119 6.80 6.09 8.49
CA PRO A 119 7.89 7.06 8.37
C PRO A 119 7.52 8.24 7.47
N SER A 120 7.84 9.45 7.92
CA SER A 120 7.61 10.67 7.15
C SER A 120 8.67 10.85 6.06
N GLY A 121 8.25 11.45 4.94
CA GLY A 121 9.08 11.58 3.74
C GLY A 121 8.97 10.37 2.81
N PHE A 122 9.56 10.51 1.63
CA PHE A 122 9.68 9.38 0.72
C PHE A 122 10.83 8.44 1.11
#